data_AF-A0A523RL58-F1
#
_entry.id   AF-A0A523RL58-F1
#
_cell.length_a   1.000
_cell.length_b   1.000
_cell.length_c   1.000
_cell.angle_alpha   90.00
_cell.angle_beta   90.00
_cell.angle_gamma   90.00
#
_symmetry.space_group_name_H-M   'P 1'
#
loop_
_entity.id
_entity.type
_entity.pdbx_description
1 polymer ?
#
loop_
_entity_poly.entity_id
_entity_poly.type
_entity_poly.pdbx_seq_one_letter_code
_entity_poly.pdbx_strand_id
1 'polypeptide(L)'
;MPGWFMECLELWLLLSLLSGAGLPSLTPASLILLMQSTFVHSTASIIGAISFLPGGVGTYEITSVALITLLLGLPADLASAATILIRVVTLWFSVIVGFIALGVVTRRTRRHQDVIELSDTS
;
A
#
# COMPACT_ATOMS: atom_id res chain seq x y z
N MET A 1 -12.77 0.27 -6.08
CA MET A 1 -12.54 1.05 -7.31
C MET A 1 -11.72 2.33 -7.07
N PRO A 2 -11.95 3.17 -6.02
CA PRO A 2 -11.14 4.39 -5.82
C PRO A 2 -9.67 4.16 -5.41
N GLY A 3 -9.36 3.04 -4.75
CA GLY A 3 -8.03 2.80 -4.15
C GLY A 3 -6.86 2.77 -5.15
N TRP A 4 -7.06 2.16 -6.32
CA TRP A 4 -5.99 2.03 -7.34
C TRP A 4 -5.45 3.37 -7.83
N PHE A 5 -6.32 4.39 -7.91
CA PHE A 5 -5.91 5.71 -8.34
C PHE A 5 -5.13 6.46 -7.26
N MET A 6 -5.53 6.30 -5.99
CA MET A 6 -4.87 6.93 -4.85
C MET A 6 -3.44 6.41 -4.67
N GLU A 7 -3.22 5.10 -4.83
CA GLU A 7 -1.89 4.50 -4.71
C GLU A 7 -0.93 4.95 -5.83
N CYS A 8 -1.43 5.10 -7.06
CA CYS A 8 -0.63 5.64 -8.17
C CYS A 8 -0.22 7.09 -7.91
N LEU A 9 -1.15 7.90 -7.36
CA LEU A 9 -0.91 9.29 -7.00
C LEU A 9 0.13 9.39 -5.88
N GLU A 10 0.08 8.50 -4.90
CA GLU A 10 0.98 8.47 -3.75
C GLU A 10 2.41 8.10 -4.17
N LEU A 11 2.59 7.07 -5.01
CA LEU A 11 3.89 6.71 -5.60
C LEU A 11 4.47 7.86 -6.42
N TRP A 12 3.62 8.53 -7.22
CA TRP A 12 4.04 9.70 -8.00
C TRP A 12 4.50 10.86 -7.12
N LEU A 13 3.76 11.17 -6.04
CA LEU A 13 4.10 12.22 -5.10
C LEU A 13 5.43 11.93 -4.38
N LEU A 14 5.64 10.67 -4.01
CA LEU A 14 6.84 10.19 -3.31
C LEU A 14 8.06 10.30 -4.22
N LEU A 15 7.97 9.85 -5.48
CA LEU A 15 9.04 10.01 -6.45
C LEU A 15 9.33 11.47 -6.81
N SER A 16 8.32 12.33 -6.86
CA SER A 16 8.50 13.78 -7.08
C SER A 16 9.24 14.44 -5.91
N LEU A 17 8.92 14.06 -4.67
CA LEU A 17 9.61 14.53 -3.46
C LEU A 17 11.07 14.04 -3.43
N LEU A 18 11.29 12.77 -3.78
CA LEU A 18 12.58 12.10 -3.67
C LEU A 18 13.56 12.47 -4.78
N SER A 19 13.06 12.81 -5.96
CA SER A 19 13.83 13.39 -7.07
C SER A 19 14.16 14.87 -6.86
N GLY A 20 13.68 15.49 -5.77
CA GLY A 20 13.95 16.90 -5.45
C GLY A 20 13.26 17.90 -6.37
N ALA A 21 12.30 17.46 -7.21
CA ALA A 21 11.65 18.28 -8.22
C ALA A 21 10.65 19.32 -7.66
N GLY A 22 10.47 19.38 -6.33
CA GLY A 22 9.49 20.27 -5.69
C GLY A 22 8.05 19.77 -5.84
N LEU A 23 7.09 20.58 -5.37
CA LEU A 23 5.64 20.32 -5.48
C LEU A 23 5.24 20.06 -6.95
N PRO A 24 4.21 19.23 -7.18
CA PRO A 24 3.77 18.84 -8.52
C PRO A 24 3.35 20.08 -9.33
N SER A 25 4.30 20.57 -10.10
CA SER A 25 4.08 21.55 -11.14
C SER A 25 3.57 20.80 -12.37
N LEU A 26 2.64 21.40 -13.11
CA LEU A 26 2.09 20.89 -14.38
C LEU A 26 3.14 20.91 -15.52
N THR A 27 4.37 20.51 -15.20
CA THR A 27 5.47 20.39 -16.15
C THR A 27 5.31 19.08 -16.94
N PRO A 28 5.74 19.01 -18.21
CA PRO A 28 5.67 17.79 -19.01
C PRO A 28 6.37 16.59 -18.36
N ALA A 29 7.42 16.85 -17.56
CA ALA A 29 8.16 15.84 -16.83
C ALA A 29 7.31 15.12 -15.76
N SER A 30 6.42 15.83 -15.07
CA SER A 30 5.58 15.23 -14.03
C SER A 30 4.51 14.31 -14.60
N LEU A 31 4.02 14.60 -15.83
CA LEU A 31 3.08 13.74 -16.55
C LEU A 31 3.72 12.40 -16.95
N ILE A 32 4.96 12.44 -17.43
CA ILE A 32 5.73 11.22 -17.78
C ILE A 32 5.95 10.37 -16.51
N LEU A 33 6.32 11.01 -15.40
CA LEU A 33 6.50 10.34 -14.11
C LEU A 33 5.21 9.67 -13.62
N LEU A 34 4.05 10.29 -13.88
CA LEU A 34 2.75 9.73 -13.50
C LEU A 34 2.40 8.48 -14.30
N MET A 35 2.69 8.47 -15.62
CA MET A 35 2.51 7.27 -16.44
C MET A 35 3.46 6.14 -16.02
N GLN A 36 4.73 6.47 -15.74
CA GLN A 36 5.71 5.51 -15.24
C GLN A 36 5.28 4.94 -13.87
N SER A 37 4.90 5.79 -12.92
CA SER A 37 4.40 5.38 -11.60
C SER A 37 3.20 4.43 -11.70
N THR A 38 2.22 4.78 -12.53
CA THR A 38 1.01 3.96 -12.74
C THR A 38 1.36 2.58 -13.33
N PHE A 39 2.30 2.56 -14.28
CA PHE A 39 2.78 1.31 -14.88
C PHE A 39 3.49 0.42 -13.86
N VAL A 40 4.40 0.99 -13.07
CA VAL A 40 5.13 0.27 -12.01
C VAL A 40 4.17 -0.28 -10.97
N HIS A 41 3.26 0.54 -10.47
CA HIS A 41 2.30 0.12 -9.44
C HIS A 41 1.38 -1.00 -9.93
N SER A 42 0.83 -0.86 -11.13
CA SER A 42 -0.09 -1.85 -11.72
C SER A 42 0.61 -3.20 -11.95
N THR A 43 1.81 -3.19 -12.52
CA THR A 43 2.58 -4.42 -12.76
C THR A 43 3.03 -5.08 -11.46
N ALA A 44 3.56 -4.31 -10.51
CA ALA A 44 3.94 -4.82 -9.20
C ALA A 44 2.73 -5.37 -8.43
N SER A 45 1.56 -4.74 -8.53
CA SER A 45 0.33 -5.21 -7.89
C SER A 45 -0.18 -6.52 -8.49
N ILE A 46 -0.11 -6.70 -9.82
CA ILE A 46 -0.47 -7.96 -10.49
C ILE A 46 0.48 -9.08 -10.05
N ILE A 47 1.78 -8.82 -10.05
CA ILE A 47 2.81 -9.79 -9.64
C ILE A 47 2.66 -10.14 -8.15
N GLY A 48 2.40 -9.14 -7.30
CA GLY A 48 2.11 -9.32 -5.89
C GLY A 48 0.86 -10.16 -5.65
N ALA A 49 -0.21 -9.95 -6.42
CA ALA A 49 -1.45 -10.72 -6.33
C ALA A 49 -1.26 -12.19 -6.76
N ILE A 50 -0.49 -12.44 -7.82
CA ILE A 50 -0.18 -13.80 -8.29
C ILE A 50 0.67 -14.57 -7.28
N SER A 51 1.40 -13.88 -6.41
CA SER A 51 2.34 -14.53 -5.49
C SER A 51 1.67 -15.29 -4.34
N PHE A 52 0.39 -15.06 -4.05
CA PHE A 52 -0.40 -15.71 -2.96
C PHE A 52 0.27 -15.81 -1.57
N LEU A 53 1.39 -15.13 -1.36
CA LEU A 53 2.07 -15.01 -0.07
C LEU A 53 1.17 -14.17 0.85
N PRO A 54 1.02 -14.53 2.14
CA PRO A 54 0.28 -13.71 3.09
C PRO A 54 0.92 -12.31 3.15
N GLY A 55 0.29 -11.33 2.47
CA GLY A 55 0.75 -9.94 2.35
C GLY A 55 1.58 -9.58 1.11
N GLY A 56 1.79 -10.49 0.14
CA GLY A 56 2.54 -10.19 -1.10
C GLY A 56 3.95 -9.62 -0.85
N VAL A 57 4.55 -9.97 0.29
CA VAL A 57 5.78 -9.38 0.81
C VAL A 57 6.97 -9.96 0.04
N GLY A 58 7.81 -9.09 -0.53
CA GLY A 58 8.98 -9.47 -1.31
C GLY A 58 8.78 -9.34 -2.83
N THR A 59 7.74 -9.93 -3.41
CA THR A 59 7.58 -9.91 -4.88
C THR A 59 7.17 -8.54 -5.41
N TYR A 60 6.26 -7.84 -4.72
CA TYR A 60 5.94 -6.44 -5.03
C TYR A 60 7.19 -5.55 -4.89
N GLU A 61 7.99 -5.76 -3.85
CA GLU A 61 9.13 -4.89 -3.53
C GLU A 61 10.26 -5.06 -4.53
N ILE A 62 10.59 -6.30 -4.88
CA ILE A 62 11.60 -6.60 -5.92
C ILE A 62 11.17 -6.02 -7.26
N THR A 63 9.89 -6.16 -7.63
CA THR A 63 9.37 -5.67 -8.91
C THR A 63 9.39 -4.15 -8.97
N SER A 64 8.90 -3.46 -7.94
CA SER A 64 8.88 -1.99 -7.88
C SER A 64 10.29 -1.41 -7.88
N VAL A 65 11.22 -1.97 -7.11
CA VAL A 65 12.62 -1.51 -7.09
C VAL A 65 13.28 -1.73 -8.45
N ALA A 66 13.09 -2.91 -9.06
CA ALA A 66 13.65 -3.21 -10.39
C ALA A 66 13.11 -2.25 -11.44
N LEU A 67 11.80 -1.99 -11.46
CA LEU A 67 11.18 -1.11 -12.43
C LEU A 67 11.55 0.37 -12.20
N ILE A 68 11.58 0.86 -10.98
CA ILE A 68 11.99 2.25 -10.68
C ILE A 68 13.46 2.47 -11.09
N THR A 69 14.34 1.51 -10.78
CA THR A 69 15.75 1.58 -11.17
C THR A 69 15.90 1.59 -12.70
N LEU A 70 15.11 0.78 -13.40
CA LEU A 70 15.17 0.65 -14.86
C LEU A 70 14.54 1.84 -15.61
N LEU A 71 13.40 2.37 -15.14
CA LEU A 71 12.64 3.42 -15.83
C LEU A 71 13.07 4.83 -15.45
N LEU A 72 13.51 5.06 -14.21
CA LEU A 72 13.93 6.37 -13.73
C LEU A 72 15.44 6.49 -13.52
N GLY A 73 16.19 5.40 -13.58
CA GLY A 73 17.64 5.42 -13.35
C GLY A 73 18.03 5.77 -11.91
N LEU A 74 17.08 5.70 -10.96
CA LEU A 74 17.35 6.00 -9.56
C LEU A 74 18.17 4.86 -8.92
N PRO A 75 19.08 5.19 -7.98
CA PRO A 75 19.83 4.16 -7.26
C PRO A 75 18.88 3.27 -6.44
N ALA A 76 19.22 1.98 -6.35
CA ALA A 76 18.39 0.96 -5.71
C ALA A 76 18.05 1.29 -4.25
N ASP A 77 18.95 1.97 -3.54
CA ASP A 77 18.75 2.43 -2.16
C ASP A 77 17.56 3.40 -2.05
N LEU A 78 17.42 4.29 -3.03
CA LEU A 78 16.35 5.29 -3.07
C LEU A 78 15.01 4.67 -3.50
N ALA A 79 15.05 3.77 -4.48
CA ALA A 79 13.89 3.04 -4.96
C ALA A 79 13.30 2.09 -3.89
N SER A 80 14.16 1.42 -3.12
CA SER A 80 13.74 0.54 -2.02
C SER A 80 13.15 1.33 -0.86
N ALA A 81 13.76 2.46 -0.48
CA ALA A 81 13.22 3.36 0.53
C ALA A 81 11.81 3.86 0.16
N ALA A 82 11.61 4.30 -1.09
CA ALA A 82 10.31 4.73 -1.60
C ALA A 82 9.25 3.63 -1.53
N THR A 83 9.64 2.41 -1.92
CA THR A 83 8.75 1.24 -1.95
C THR A 83 8.35 0.80 -0.54
N ILE A 84 9.29 0.80 0.42
CA ILE A 84 8.98 0.46 1.82
C ILE A 84 8.08 1.52 2.44
N LEU A 85 8.36 2.81 2.19
CA LEU A 85 7.58 3.92 2.75
C LEU A 85 6.12 3.84 2.32
N ILE A 86 5.85 3.63 1.02
CA ILE A 86 4.48 3.52 0.52
C ILE A 86 3.74 2.30 1.06
N ARG A 87 4.45 1.17 1.24
CA ARG A 87 3.87 -0.07 1.80
C ARG A 87 3.53 0.09 3.29
N VAL A 88 4.36 0.79 4.06
CA VAL A 88 4.06 1.10 5.46
C VAL A 88 2.83 1.99 5.56
N VAL A 89 2.71 3.02 4.72
CA VAL A 89 1.58 3.96 4.76
C VAL A 89 0.27 3.29 4.30
N THR A 90 0.30 2.49 3.23
CA THR A 90 -0.92 1.91 2.63
C THR A 90 -1.40 0.63 3.31
N LEU A 91 -0.50 -0.30 3.69
CA LEU A 91 -0.89 -1.59 4.26
C LEU A 91 -1.03 -1.55 5.78
N TRP A 92 -0.08 -0.96 6.50
CA TRP A 92 -0.07 -1.06 7.96
C TRP A 92 -1.17 -0.22 8.62
N PHE A 93 -1.61 0.87 7.98
CA PHE A 93 -2.79 1.60 8.42
C PHE A 93 -4.06 0.75 8.32
N SER A 94 -4.29 0.09 7.18
CA SER A 94 -5.43 -0.79 6.96
C SER A 94 -5.41 -2.02 7.88
N VAL A 95 -4.23 -2.60 8.12
CA VAL A 95 -4.04 -3.75 9.02
C VAL A 95 -4.34 -3.37 10.47
N ILE A 96 -3.84 -2.22 10.96
CA ILE A 96 -4.14 -1.73 12.32
C ILE A 96 -5.65 -1.51 12.48
N VAL A 97 -6.29 -0.86 11.51
CA VAL A 97 -7.74 -0.64 11.52
C VAL A 97 -8.50 -1.97 11.49
N GLY A 98 -8.06 -2.94 10.70
CA GLY A 98 -8.63 -4.29 10.65
C GLY A 98 -8.53 -5.03 11.99
N PHE A 99 -7.39 -4.96 12.67
CA PHE A 99 -7.20 -5.56 14.00
C PHE A 99 -8.07 -4.87 15.06
N ILE A 100 -8.19 -3.55 15.02
CA ILE A 100 -9.06 -2.80 15.92
C ILE A 100 -10.53 -3.20 15.69
N ALA A 101 -10.97 -3.24 14.42
CA ALA A 101 -12.33 -3.64 14.05
C ALA A 101 -12.63 -5.09 14.49
N LEU A 102 -11.70 -6.02 14.26
CA LEU A 102 -11.83 -7.39 14.70
C LEU A 102 -11.94 -7.45 16.22
N GLY A 103 -11.04 -6.77 16.95
CA GLY A 103 -11.07 -6.72 18.42
C GLY A 103 -12.37 -6.12 18.97
N VAL A 104 -12.96 -5.12 18.32
CA VAL A 104 -14.26 -4.54 18.69
C VAL A 104 -15.40 -5.55 18.43
N VAL A 105 -15.38 -6.24 17.30
CA VAL A 105 -16.39 -7.26 16.95
C VAL A 105 -16.30 -8.46 17.89
N THR A 106 -15.10 -9.00 18.16
CA THR A 106 -14.95 -10.16 19.06
C THR A 106 -15.38 -9.82 20.48
N ARG A 107 -15.12 -8.58 20.94
CA ARG A 107 -15.61 -8.09 22.24
C ARG A 107 -17.13 -7.97 22.30
N ARG A 108 -17.79 -7.58 21.20
CA ARG A 108 -19.26 -7.48 21.13
C ARG A 108 -19.93 -8.85 21.07
N THR A 109 -19.35 -9.82 20.35
CA THR A 109 -19.91 -11.18 20.25
C THR A 109 -19.81 -11.95 21.58
N ARG A 110 -18.68 -11.85 22.31
CA ARG A 110 -18.55 -12.43 23.65
C ARG A 110 -19.63 -11.92 24.61
N ARG A 111 -19.87 -10.61 24.61
CA ARG A 111 -20.82 -9.97 25.51
C ARG A 111 -22.28 -10.39 25.27
N HIS A 112 -22.61 -10.88 24.08
CA HIS A 112 -23.94 -11.40 23.76
C HIS A 112 -24.13 -12.86 24.22
N GLN A 113 -23.07 -13.67 24.24
CA GLN A 113 -23.14 -15.04 24.78
C GLN A 113 -23.33 -15.04 26.29
N ASP A 114 -22.62 -14.18 27.01
CA ASP A 114 -22.72 -14.07 28.48
C ASP A 114 -24.15 -13.72 28.95
N VAL A 115 -24.91 -12.95 28.16
CA VAL A 115 -26.28 -12.54 28.51
C VAL A 115 -27.30 -13.65 28.25
N ILE A 116 -27.07 -14.49 27.24
CA ILE A 116 -27.97 -15.62 26.88
C ILE A 116 -27.80 -16.78 27.88
N GLU A 117 -26.57 -17.03 28.33
CA GLU A 117 -26.28 -18.10 29.31
C GLU A 117 -26.86 -17.79 30.71
N LEU A 118 -26.97 -16.51 31.07
CA LEU A 118 -27.63 -16.06 32.30
C LEU A 118 -29.16 -16.13 32.24
N SER A 119 -29.78 -16.08 31.05
CA SER A 119 -31.23 -16.23 30.89
C SER A 119 -31.69 -17.68 30.88
N ASP A 120 -30.83 -18.62 30.49
CA ASP A 120 -31.16 -20.07 30.48
C ASP A 120 -30.94 -20.74 31.85
N THR A 121 -30.26 -20.05 32.78
CA THR A 121 -29.97 -20.56 34.13
C THR A 121 -30.89 -20.02 35.23
N SER A 122 -31.84 -19.14 34.89
CA SER A 122 -32.86 -18.56 35.78
C SER A 122 -34.24 -19.16 35.54
#